data_AF-A0A062V2R6-F1
#
_entry.id   AF-A0A062V2R6-F1
#
_cell.length_a   1.000
_cell.length_b   1.000
_cell.length_c   1.000
_cell.angle_alpha   90.00
_cell.angle_beta   90.00
_cell.angle_gamma   90.00
#
_symmetry.space_group_name_H-M   'P 1'
#
loop_
_entity.id
_entity.type
_entity.pdbx_description
1 polymer ?
#
loop_
_entity_poly.entity_id
_entity_poly.type
_entity_poly.pdbx_seq_one_letter_code
_entity_poly.pdbx_strand_id
1 'polypeptide(L)'
;MLRTILLFNCQSQVIDNTQTRCLIENTHERKKYAGIDPIYVGGDDILLIINAKGAIRFCEMLIKNIYKRFKFSKTFFNGKTFDNPTVTISCGIAIADAKFPVYFLLEATRKMENIAKKAFRDKARTDELNLIRVPEGTIAFTAVSGAMPSDDHACFVLPDNEDDLGLLNNLIFKSLDRENRPKISGLITCGKTEHERLNFIKSIYSSGFRKDSTIDWLNDCEWMVRVLGNENLLKSAKMIIPQIWHTEEEGL
;
A
#
# COMPACT_ATOMS: atom_id res chain seq x y z
N MET A 1 19.60 -3.90 -17.41
CA MET A 1 19.90 -2.46 -17.61
C MET A 1 18.63 -1.59 -17.54
N LEU A 2 17.62 -1.76 -18.42
CA LEU A 2 16.38 -0.96 -18.40
C LEU A 2 15.57 -1.04 -17.08
N ARG A 3 15.49 -2.22 -16.45
CA ARG A 3 14.74 -2.43 -15.21
C ARG A 3 15.43 -1.85 -13.97
N THR A 4 16.76 -1.93 -13.92
CA THR A 4 17.58 -1.25 -12.89
C THR A 4 17.46 0.27 -13.00
N ILE A 5 17.48 0.82 -14.22
CA ILE A 5 17.24 2.26 -14.45
C ILE A 5 15.83 2.67 -14.01
N LEU A 6 14.83 1.81 -14.21
CA LEU A 6 13.47 2.07 -13.73
C LEU A 6 13.37 2.08 -12.21
N LEU A 7 14.07 1.18 -11.53
CA LEU A 7 14.15 1.19 -10.07
C LEU A 7 14.79 2.49 -9.58
N PHE A 8 15.93 2.88 -10.14
CA PHE A 8 16.61 4.14 -9.77
C PHE A 8 15.78 5.39 -10.10
N ASN A 9 15.08 5.41 -11.25
CA ASN A 9 14.17 6.50 -11.59
C ASN A 9 12.96 6.55 -10.66
N CYS A 10 12.42 5.39 -10.26
CA CYS A 10 11.31 5.32 -9.33
C CYS A 10 11.75 5.78 -7.93
N GLN A 11 12.94 5.37 -7.49
CA GLN A 11 13.56 5.88 -6.26
C GLN A 11 13.75 7.40 -6.31
N SER A 12 14.29 7.94 -7.41
CA SER A 12 14.42 9.39 -7.59
C SER A 12 13.07 10.09 -7.51
N GLN A 13 12.07 9.63 -8.26
CA GLN A 13 10.73 10.22 -8.24
C GLN A 13 10.07 10.17 -6.86
N VAL A 14 10.32 9.11 -6.11
CA VAL A 14 9.83 8.93 -4.73
C VAL A 14 10.54 9.89 -3.77
N ILE A 15 11.84 10.09 -3.94
CA ILE A 15 12.64 11.05 -3.16
C ILE A 15 12.29 12.49 -3.53
N ASP A 16 11.98 12.76 -4.79
CA ASP A 16 11.64 14.10 -5.29
C ASP A 16 10.20 14.51 -4.90
N ASN A 17 9.31 13.53 -4.70
CA ASN A 17 7.95 13.78 -4.21
C ASN A 17 7.99 14.09 -2.70
N THR A 18 7.74 15.34 -2.33
CA THR A 18 7.78 15.84 -0.94
C THR A 18 6.94 15.01 0.04
N GLN A 19 5.74 14.55 -0.35
CA GLN A 19 4.89 13.74 0.52
C GLN A 19 5.47 12.34 0.76
N THR A 20 6.06 11.75 -0.28
CA THR A 20 6.58 10.37 -0.22
C THR A 20 7.97 10.34 0.40
N ARG A 21 8.77 11.39 0.17
CA ARG A 21 10.05 11.65 0.81
C ARG A 21 9.93 11.64 2.33
N CYS A 22 8.93 12.34 2.89
CA CYS A 22 8.68 12.36 4.33
C CYS A 22 8.37 10.98 4.93
N LEU A 23 7.87 10.03 4.13
CA LEU A 23 7.59 8.67 4.59
C LEU A 23 8.85 7.80 4.65
N ILE A 24 9.87 8.14 3.87
CA ILE A 24 11.01 7.25 3.59
C ILE A 24 12.32 7.82 4.13
N GLU A 25 12.42 9.13 4.32
CA GLU A 25 13.58 9.75 4.96
C GLU A 25 13.68 9.36 6.44
N ASN A 26 14.76 8.66 6.77
CA ASN A 26 15.18 8.44 8.14
C ASN A 26 16.36 9.35 8.48
N THR A 27 16.39 9.81 9.73
CA THR A 27 17.50 10.59 10.26
C THR A 27 18.19 9.75 11.33
N HIS A 28 19.36 9.22 11.03
CA HIS A 28 20.20 8.53 12.02
C HIS A 28 21.50 9.32 12.15
N GLU A 29 21.88 9.70 13.36
CA GLU A 29 23.17 10.38 13.65
C GLU A 29 23.47 11.57 12.72
N ARG A 30 22.47 12.44 12.47
CA ARG A 30 22.55 13.63 11.59
C ARG A 30 22.75 13.35 10.09
N LYS A 31 22.73 12.09 9.64
CA LYS A 31 22.66 11.73 8.22
C LYS A 31 21.22 11.39 7.84
N LYS A 32 20.73 12.05 6.78
CA LYS A 32 19.46 11.71 6.14
C LYS A 32 19.73 10.66 5.08
N TYR A 33 19.03 9.54 5.13
CA TYR A 33 19.04 8.55 4.05
C TYR A 33 17.62 8.19 3.65
N ALA A 34 17.44 7.92 2.36
CA ALA A 34 16.21 7.30 1.88
C ALA A 34 16.22 5.87 2.39
N GLY A 35 15.29 5.49 3.26
CA GLY A 35 15.14 4.14 3.79
C GLY A 35 14.67 3.15 2.71
N ILE A 36 15.41 3.05 1.61
CA ILE A 36 15.26 2.08 0.52
C ILE A 36 16.66 1.55 0.22
N ASP A 37 16.94 0.33 0.64
CA ASP A 37 18.20 -0.36 0.42
C ASP A 37 17.99 -1.54 -0.55
N PRO A 38 18.46 -1.45 -1.80
CA PRO A 38 18.40 -2.57 -2.74
C PRO A 38 19.45 -3.63 -2.39
N ILE A 39 19.01 -4.82 -2.00
CA ILE A 39 19.90 -5.97 -1.74
C ILE A 39 20.23 -6.68 -3.06
N TYR A 40 19.21 -6.88 -3.88
CA TYR A 40 19.35 -7.59 -5.15
C TYR A 40 18.46 -6.96 -6.21
N VAL A 41 19.02 -6.75 -7.39
CA VAL A 41 18.30 -6.25 -8.57
C VAL A 41 18.72 -7.11 -9.75
N GLY A 42 18.08 -8.27 -9.85
CA GLY A 42 18.17 -9.18 -10.99
C GLY A 42 17.24 -8.74 -12.10
N GLY A 43 17.34 -9.38 -13.27
CA GLY A 43 16.56 -9.00 -14.44
C GLY A 43 15.06 -8.88 -14.14
N ASP A 44 14.44 -9.92 -13.63
CA ASP A 44 13.03 -9.99 -13.22
C ASP A 44 12.78 -9.86 -11.73
N ASP A 45 13.72 -10.34 -10.91
CA ASP A 45 13.58 -10.34 -9.46
C ASP A 45 14.26 -9.14 -8.79
N ILE A 46 13.56 -8.50 -7.85
CA ILE A 46 14.05 -7.37 -7.07
C ILE A 46 13.81 -7.65 -5.59
N LEU A 47 14.84 -7.50 -4.76
CA LEU A 47 14.78 -7.57 -3.31
C LEU A 47 15.26 -6.25 -2.70
N LEU A 48 14.37 -5.60 -1.96
CA LEU A 48 14.59 -4.31 -1.31
C LEU A 48 14.26 -4.41 0.17
N ILE A 49 15.03 -3.71 1.02
CA ILE A 49 14.61 -3.34 2.36
C ILE A 49 14.10 -1.91 2.31
N ILE A 50 12.88 -1.67 2.76
CA ILE A 50 12.24 -0.35 2.69
C ILE A 50 11.60 0.00 4.03
N ASN A 51 11.61 1.28 4.39
CA ASN A 51 10.80 1.80 5.49
C ASN A 51 9.32 1.48 5.27
N ALA A 52 8.71 0.79 6.22
CA ALA A 52 7.32 0.33 6.16
C ALA A 52 6.32 1.47 5.85
N LYS A 53 6.61 2.70 6.32
CA LYS A 53 5.79 3.90 6.06
C LYS A 53 5.62 4.22 4.57
N GLY A 54 6.60 3.90 3.75
CA GLY A 54 6.60 4.19 2.31
C GLY A 54 6.51 2.96 1.40
N ALA A 55 6.57 1.74 1.95
CA ALA A 55 6.70 0.52 1.17
C ALA A 55 5.53 0.29 0.19
N ILE A 56 4.28 0.43 0.67
CA ILE A 56 3.08 0.22 -0.16
C ILE A 56 3.02 1.25 -1.29
N ARG A 57 3.22 2.54 -0.97
CA ARG A 57 3.24 3.63 -1.95
C ARG A 57 4.35 3.47 -2.98
N PHE A 58 5.54 3.04 -2.55
CA PHE A 58 6.65 2.75 -3.44
C PHE A 58 6.30 1.64 -4.43
N CYS A 59 5.73 0.52 -3.95
CA CYS A 59 5.31 -0.59 -4.82
C CYS A 59 4.21 -0.19 -5.80
N GLU A 60 3.23 0.62 -5.37
CA GLU A 60 2.21 1.19 -6.26
C GLU A 60 2.85 2.01 -7.39
N MET A 61 3.76 2.93 -7.05
CA MET A 61 4.46 3.77 -8.02
C MET A 61 5.31 2.92 -8.97
N LEU A 62 5.99 1.89 -8.47
CA LEU A 62 6.79 0.97 -9.27
C LEU A 62 5.93 0.24 -10.32
N ILE A 63 4.79 -0.31 -9.91
CA ILE A 63 3.83 -0.97 -10.82
C ILE A 63 3.36 0.01 -11.90
N LYS A 64 2.88 1.19 -11.49
CA LYS A 64 2.36 2.21 -12.43
C LYS A 64 3.43 2.69 -13.41
N ASN A 65 4.68 2.85 -12.95
CA ASN A 65 5.79 3.27 -13.79
C ASN A 65 6.18 2.17 -14.81
N ILE A 66 6.20 0.91 -14.40
CA ILE A 66 6.45 -0.23 -15.30
C ILE A 66 5.31 -0.34 -16.32
N TYR A 67 4.07 -0.29 -15.86
CA TYR A 67 2.89 -0.33 -16.72
C TYR A 67 2.95 0.76 -17.79
N LYS A 68 3.11 2.04 -17.40
CA LYS A 68 3.18 3.16 -18.33
C LYS A 68 4.30 3.02 -19.36
N ARG A 69 5.45 2.48 -18.97
CA ARG A 69 6.62 2.37 -19.86
C ARG A 69 6.56 1.17 -20.81
N PHE A 70 5.90 0.08 -20.40
CA PHE A 70 5.79 -1.15 -21.19
C PHE A 70 4.36 -1.43 -21.68
N LYS A 71 3.53 -0.38 -21.76
CA LYS A 71 2.19 -0.46 -22.31
C LYS A 71 2.27 -0.59 -23.84
N PHE A 72 1.68 -1.66 -24.36
CA PHE A 72 1.37 -1.75 -25.77
C PHE A 72 0.00 -1.13 -26.01
N SER A 73 -0.07 -0.21 -26.97
CA SER A 73 -1.31 0.45 -27.39
C SER A 73 -1.46 0.38 -28.90
N LYS A 74 -2.63 -0.06 -29.38
CA LYS A 74 -2.95 -0.07 -30.81
C LYS A 74 -4.42 0.28 -31.03
N THR A 75 -4.66 1.24 -31.90
CA THR A 75 -6.02 1.61 -32.32
C THR A 75 -6.42 0.81 -33.56
N PHE A 76 -7.56 0.16 -33.51
CA PHE A 76 -8.14 -0.58 -34.63
C PHE A 76 -8.89 0.36 -35.59
N PHE A 77 -9.20 -0.13 -36.80
CA PHE A 77 -9.94 0.63 -37.82
C PHE A 77 -11.33 1.09 -37.38
N ASN A 78 -11.93 0.45 -36.38
CA ASN A 78 -13.21 0.81 -35.79
C ASN A 78 -13.10 1.88 -34.67
N GLY A 79 -11.92 2.45 -34.46
CA GLY A 79 -11.66 3.45 -33.42
C GLY A 79 -11.48 2.88 -32.00
N LYS A 80 -11.69 1.58 -31.78
CA LYS A 80 -11.39 0.95 -30.47
C LYS A 80 -9.88 0.89 -30.27
N THR A 81 -9.40 1.33 -29.10
CA THR A 81 -7.99 1.22 -28.71
C THR A 81 -7.80 0.04 -27.78
N PHE A 82 -6.89 -0.85 -28.13
CA PHE A 82 -6.45 -1.96 -27.28
C PHE A 82 -5.18 -1.58 -26.56
N ASP A 83 -5.23 -1.73 -25.25
CA ASP A 83 -4.22 -1.31 -24.31
C ASP A 83 -3.91 -2.46 -23.36
N ASN A 84 -2.66 -2.93 -23.35
CA ASN A 84 -2.25 -4.04 -22.49
C ASN A 84 -0.77 -3.87 -22.07
N PRO A 85 -0.39 -4.16 -20.82
CA PRO A 85 1.00 -4.22 -20.46
C PRO A 85 1.70 -5.41 -21.13
N THR A 86 2.92 -5.17 -21.59
CA THR A 86 3.81 -6.21 -22.11
C THR A 86 4.65 -6.83 -20.98
N VAL A 87 4.87 -6.07 -19.92
CA VAL A 87 5.60 -6.49 -18.71
C VAL A 87 4.79 -6.03 -17.50
N THR A 88 4.57 -6.92 -16.55
CA THR A 88 3.90 -6.64 -15.28
C THR A 88 4.80 -7.03 -14.12
N ILE A 89 4.49 -6.53 -12.92
CA ILE A 89 5.21 -6.88 -11.70
C ILE A 89 4.21 -7.29 -10.62
N SER A 90 4.60 -8.28 -9.81
CA SER A 90 3.85 -8.72 -8.64
C SER A 90 4.75 -8.51 -7.42
N CYS A 91 4.28 -7.74 -6.46
CA CYS A 91 5.06 -7.33 -5.29
C CYS A 91 4.56 -8.11 -4.06
N GLY A 92 5.45 -8.85 -3.42
CA GLY A 92 5.24 -9.36 -2.06
C GLY A 92 5.93 -8.45 -1.04
N ILE A 93 5.26 -8.11 0.05
CA ILE A 93 5.82 -7.25 1.11
C ILE A 93 5.60 -7.92 2.47
N ALA A 94 6.66 -8.06 3.26
CA ALA A 94 6.56 -8.40 4.68
C ALA A 94 6.99 -7.19 5.53
N ILE A 95 6.17 -6.84 6.51
CA ILE A 95 6.39 -5.72 7.42
C ILE A 95 6.61 -6.28 8.82
N ALA A 96 7.67 -5.87 9.50
CA ALA A 96 7.94 -6.27 10.87
C ALA A 96 8.81 -5.24 11.60
N ASP A 97 8.96 -5.46 12.91
CA ASP A 97 9.91 -4.74 13.74
C ASP A 97 11.37 -4.99 13.28
N ALA A 98 12.24 -3.99 13.48
CA ALA A 98 13.65 -4.05 13.07
C ALA A 98 14.43 -5.20 13.73
N LYS A 99 14.02 -5.65 14.93
CA LYS A 99 14.67 -6.77 15.64
C LYS A 99 14.19 -8.14 15.15
N PHE A 100 13.19 -8.19 14.28
CA PHE A 100 12.60 -9.44 13.83
C PHE A 100 13.58 -10.19 12.88
N PRO A 101 13.77 -11.51 13.03
CA PRO A 101 14.76 -12.23 12.24
C PRO A 101 14.48 -12.19 10.73
N VAL A 102 15.47 -11.74 9.95
CA VAL A 102 15.34 -11.53 8.50
C VAL A 102 14.92 -12.78 7.74
N TYR A 103 15.36 -13.98 8.16
CA TYR A 103 14.99 -15.24 7.51
C TYR A 103 13.47 -15.43 7.42
N PHE A 104 12.73 -15.14 8.51
CA PHE A 104 11.27 -15.23 8.51
C PHE A 104 10.62 -14.18 7.61
N LEU A 105 11.23 -12.98 7.48
CA LEU A 105 10.74 -11.94 6.57
C LEU A 105 10.90 -12.34 5.11
N LEU A 106 12.00 -12.99 4.75
CA LEU A 106 12.21 -13.48 3.38
C LEU A 106 11.19 -14.56 3.02
N GLU A 107 10.92 -15.49 3.94
CA GLU A 107 9.91 -16.53 3.75
C GLU A 107 8.50 -15.93 3.61
N ALA A 108 8.13 -15.00 4.50
CA ALA A 108 6.85 -14.30 4.45
C ALA A 108 6.70 -13.47 3.16
N THR A 109 7.75 -12.75 2.75
CA THR A 109 7.78 -11.95 1.52
C THR A 109 7.55 -12.83 0.29
N ARG A 110 8.23 -13.98 0.22
CA ARG A 110 8.06 -14.94 -0.88
C ARG A 110 6.67 -15.57 -0.90
N LYS A 111 6.09 -15.85 0.28
CA LYS A 111 4.70 -16.32 0.39
C LYS A 111 3.73 -15.26 -0.15
N MET A 112 3.92 -13.99 0.21
CA MET A 112 3.10 -12.88 -0.30
C MET A 112 3.25 -12.70 -1.81
N GLU A 113 4.47 -12.78 -2.33
CA GLU A 113 4.74 -12.70 -3.77
C GLU A 113 3.97 -13.80 -4.54
N ASN A 114 3.96 -15.04 -4.03
CA ASN A 114 3.20 -16.13 -4.63
C ASN A 114 1.68 -15.88 -4.61
N ILE A 115 1.17 -15.30 -3.53
CA ILE A 115 -0.25 -14.90 -3.43
C ILE A 115 -0.56 -13.80 -4.45
N ALA A 116 0.29 -12.79 -4.57
CA ALA A 116 0.15 -11.72 -5.55
C ALA A 116 0.11 -12.28 -6.99
N LYS A 117 1.04 -13.19 -7.33
CA LYS A 117 1.07 -13.88 -8.63
C LYS A 117 -0.17 -14.74 -8.87
N LYS A 118 -0.73 -15.37 -7.83
CA LYS A 118 -1.99 -16.13 -7.95
C LYS A 118 -3.16 -15.19 -8.24
N ALA A 119 -3.32 -14.13 -7.45
CA ALA A 119 -4.37 -13.13 -7.65
C ALA A 119 -4.29 -12.46 -9.04
N PHE A 120 -3.07 -12.19 -9.53
CA PHE A 120 -2.85 -11.67 -10.88
C PHE A 120 -3.43 -12.61 -11.96
N ARG A 121 -3.16 -13.92 -11.84
CA ARG A 121 -3.63 -14.94 -12.79
C ARG A 121 -5.15 -15.08 -12.75
N ASP A 122 -5.74 -15.06 -11.57
CA ASP A 122 -7.19 -15.21 -11.39
C ASP A 122 -7.98 -14.01 -11.95
N LYS A 123 -7.33 -12.85 -12.09
CA LYS A 123 -7.93 -11.61 -12.61
C LYS A 123 -7.66 -11.36 -14.10
N ALA A 124 -6.82 -12.16 -14.75
CA ALA A 124 -6.67 -12.07 -16.20
C ALA A 124 -7.98 -12.48 -16.88
N ARG A 125 -8.52 -11.61 -17.74
CA ARG A 125 -9.82 -11.82 -18.39
C ARG A 125 -9.71 -11.62 -19.89
N THR A 126 -10.56 -12.31 -20.62
CA THR A 126 -10.71 -12.10 -22.06
C THR A 126 -11.70 -10.97 -22.32
N ASP A 127 -11.35 -10.02 -23.18
CA ASP A 127 -12.20 -8.90 -23.62
C ASP A 127 -13.17 -9.33 -24.74
N GLU A 128 -14.17 -8.49 -25.05
CA GLU A 128 -15.15 -8.66 -26.15
C GLU A 128 -14.56 -9.07 -27.52
N LEU A 129 -13.29 -8.75 -27.78
CA LEU A 129 -12.49 -9.04 -28.97
C LEU A 129 -11.74 -10.38 -28.85
N ASN A 130 -12.03 -11.19 -27.84
CA ASN A 130 -11.31 -12.42 -27.48
C ASN A 130 -9.81 -12.21 -27.18
N LEU A 131 -9.41 -10.99 -26.81
CA LEU A 131 -8.03 -10.66 -26.43
C LEU A 131 -7.86 -10.75 -24.92
N ILE A 132 -6.76 -11.36 -24.47
CA ILE A 132 -6.43 -11.46 -23.04
C ILE A 132 -6.02 -10.08 -22.53
N ARG A 133 -6.81 -9.51 -21.63
CA ARG A 133 -6.44 -8.34 -20.82
C ARG A 133 -5.82 -8.80 -19.53
N VAL A 134 -4.61 -8.33 -19.28
CA VAL A 134 -3.91 -8.59 -18.03
C VAL A 134 -3.95 -7.35 -17.13
N PRO A 135 -3.99 -7.53 -15.80
CA PRO A 135 -3.88 -6.42 -14.85
C PRO A 135 -2.56 -5.64 -15.00
N GLU A 136 -2.47 -4.44 -14.44
CA GLU A 136 -1.24 -3.64 -14.45
C GLU A 136 -0.16 -4.25 -13.55
N GLY A 137 -0.60 -4.79 -12.40
CA GLY A 137 0.26 -5.46 -11.43
C GLY A 137 -0.51 -5.80 -10.16
N THR A 138 0.19 -6.42 -9.21
CA THR A 138 -0.40 -6.84 -7.93
C THR A 138 0.51 -6.53 -6.75
N ILE A 139 -0.09 -6.22 -5.61
CA ILE A 139 0.59 -6.04 -4.34
C ILE A 139 -0.09 -6.96 -3.33
N ALA A 140 0.69 -7.81 -2.68
CA ALA A 140 0.26 -8.53 -1.49
C ALA A 140 1.21 -8.23 -0.33
N PHE A 141 0.65 -8.04 0.86
CA PHE A 141 1.47 -7.79 2.03
C PHE A 141 0.94 -8.44 3.30
N THR A 142 1.86 -8.64 4.24
CA THR A 142 1.57 -9.11 5.58
C THR A 142 2.38 -8.36 6.63
N ALA A 143 1.86 -8.34 7.87
CA ALA A 143 2.56 -7.83 9.04
C ALA A 143 2.93 -9.02 9.93
N VAL A 144 4.22 -9.14 10.26
CA VAL A 144 4.76 -10.25 11.04
C VAL A 144 5.12 -9.73 12.42
N SER A 145 4.37 -10.16 13.44
CA SER A 145 4.53 -9.73 14.83
C SER A 145 4.99 -10.85 15.78
N GLY A 146 5.19 -12.08 15.28
CA GLY A 146 5.57 -13.22 16.11
C GLY A 146 6.19 -14.37 15.30
N ALA A 147 6.71 -15.37 16.02
CA ALA A 147 7.42 -16.52 15.43
C ALA A 147 6.51 -17.45 14.61
N MET A 148 5.19 -17.38 14.80
CA MET A 148 4.20 -17.97 13.90
C MET A 148 3.63 -16.86 13.01
N PRO A 149 3.90 -16.85 11.70
CA PRO A 149 3.26 -15.92 10.78
C PRO A 149 1.76 -16.20 10.79
N SER A 150 0.93 -15.19 11.05
CA SER A 150 -0.50 -15.32 10.79
C SER A 150 -0.71 -15.46 9.27
N ASP A 151 -1.73 -16.23 8.87
CA ASP A 151 -2.13 -16.32 7.45
C ASP A 151 -2.84 -15.06 6.94
N ASP A 152 -2.93 -14.03 7.80
CA ASP A 152 -3.49 -12.75 7.45
C ASP A 152 -2.60 -12.03 6.45
N HIS A 153 -3.19 -11.79 5.29
CA HIS A 153 -2.61 -11.01 4.22
C HIS A 153 -3.68 -10.08 3.65
N ALA A 154 -3.19 -9.03 3.00
CA ALA A 154 -3.96 -8.16 2.15
C ALA A 154 -3.44 -8.28 0.71
N CYS A 155 -4.34 -8.23 -0.27
CA CYS A 155 -3.98 -8.29 -1.68
C CYS A 155 -4.77 -7.24 -2.46
N PHE A 156 -4.06 -6.55 -3.35
CA PHE A 156 -4.59 -5.49 -4.22
C PHE A 156 -4.15 -5.78 -5.65
N VAL A 157 -5.12 -5.80 -6.58
CA VAL A 157 -4.87 -5.98 -8.01
C VAL A 157 -5.18 -4.67 -8.72
N LEU A 158 -4.23 -4.15 -9.48
CA LEU A 158 -4.42 -2.88 -10.21
C LEU A 158 -4.86 -3.14 -11.65
N PRO A 159 -5.84 -2.39 -12.18
CA PRO A 159 -6.45 -1.18 -11.61
C PRO A 159 -7.68 -1.45 -10.71
N ASP A 160 -8.16 -2.71 -10.61
CA ASP A 160 -9.40 -3.07 -9.89
C ASP A 160 -9.50 -2.50 -8.46
N ASN A 161 -8.39 -2.41 -7.72
CA ASN A 161 -8.34 -1.92 -6.33
C ASN A 161 -7.56 -0.61 -6.17
N GLU A 162 -7.44 0.21 -7.22
CA GLU A 162 -6.65 1.44 -7.18
C GLU A 162 -7.15 2.44 -6.12
N ASP A 163 -8.47 2.64 -6.04
CA ASP A 163 -9.09 3.54 -5.07
C ASP A 163 -8.85 3.08 -3.63
N ASP A 164 -9.02 1.79 -3.36
CA ASP A 164 -8.80 1.19 -2.04
C ASP A 164 -7.33 1.33 -1.60
N LEU A 165 -6.40 1.08 -2.53
CA LEU A 165 -4.97 1.25 -2.29
C LEU A 165 -4.61 2.72 -2.04
N GLY A 166 -5.23 3.64 -2.77
CA GLY A 166 -5.12 5.08 -2.55
C GLY A 166 -5.61 5.50 -1.16
N LEU A 167 -6.76 4.98 -0.72
CA LEU A 167 -7.28 5.20 0.63
C LEU A 167 -6.35 4.63 1.71
N LEU A 168 -5.74 3.47 1.49
CA LEU A 168 -4.75 2.89 2.40
C LEU A 168 -3.50 3.78 2.53
N ASN A 169 -2.96 4.25 1.42
CA ASN A 169 -1.81 5.17 1.43
C ASN A 169 -2.14 6.49 2.15
N ASN A 170 -3.36 7.01 1.96
CA ASN A 170 -3.84 8.18 2.68
C ASN A 170 -3.99 7.93 4.19
N LEU A 171 -4.48 6.74 4.59
CA LEU A 171 -4.55 6.31 5.99
C LEU A 171 -3.16 6.26 6.62
N ILE A 172 -2.20 5.64 5.95
CA ILE A 172 -0.80 5.56 6.40
C ILE A 172 -0.25 6.96 6.62
N PHE A 173 -0.40 7.86 5.64
CA PHE A 173 0.08 9.23 5.74
C PHE A 173 -0.58 9.99 6.90
N LYS A 174 -1.92 9.99 6.99
CA LYS A 174 -2.65 10.65 8.09
C LYS A 174 -2.31 10.03 9.45
N SER A 175 -1.95 8.74 9.52
CA SER A 175 -1.63 8.07 10.79
C SER A 175 -0.33 8.56 11.43
N LEU A 176 0.57 9.13 10.63
CA LEU A 176 1.83 9.70 11.09
C LEU A 176 1.66 11.13 11.64
N ASP A 177 0.53 11.77 11.35
CA ASP A 177 0.18 13.08 11.88
C ASP A 177 -0.41 12.95 13.30
N ARG A 178 0.14 13.72 14.25
CA ARG A 178 -0.20 13.65 15.68
C ARG A 178 -1.66 14.03 15.93
N GLU A 179 -2.23 14.94 15.14
CA GLU A 179 -3.63 15.38 15.31
C GLU A 179 -4.63 14.29 14.88
N ASN A 180 -4.28 13.53 13.85
CA ASN A 180 -5.14 12.50 13.27
C ASN A 180 -4.96 11.11 13.91
N ARG A 181 -3.85 10.88 14.65
CA ARG A 181 -3.54 9.62 15.32
C ARG A 181 -4.68 9.10 16.23
N PRO A 182 -5.36 9.91 17.07
CA PRO A 182 -6.46 9.41 17.91
C PRO A 182 -7.67 8.92 17.09
N LYS A 183 -8.04 9.65 16.02
CA LYS A 183 -9.13 9.25 15.11
C LYS A 183 -8.82 7.92 14.44
N ILE A 184 -7.59 7.78 13.95
CA ILE A 184 -7.12 6.58 13.25
C ILE A 184 -6.95 5.40 14.22
N SER A 185 -6.49 5.64 15.44
CA SER A 185 -6.47 4.64 16.51
C SER A 185 -7.87 4.10 16.74
N GLY A 186 -8.87 4.96 16.95
CA GLY A 186 -10.26 4.54 17.10
C GLY A 186 -10.76 3.70 15.91
N LEU A 187 -10.37 4.06 14.69
CA LEU A 187 -10.75 3.36 13.47
C LEU A 187 -10.16 1.94 13.41
N ILE A 188 -8.86 1.77 13.68
CA ILE A 188 -8.22 0.45 13.63
C ILE A 188 -8.57 -0.42 14.85
N THR A 189 -8.86 0.18 16.00
CA THR A 189 -9.31 -0.56 17.19
C THR A 189 -10.82 -0.80 17.21
N CYS A 190 -11.57 -0.25 16.23
CA CYS A 190 -13.01 -0.44 16.14
C CYS A 190 -13.36 -1.93 16.08
N GLY A 191 -14.42 -2.29 16.79
CA GLY A 191 -14.92 -3.66 16.90
C GLY A 191 -15.32 -4.26 15.56
N LYS A 192 -15.52 -5.59 15.55
CA LYS A 192 -15.77 -6.33 14.31
C LYS A 192 -17.22 -6.21 13.84
N THR A 193 -18.16 -6.00 14.76
CA THR A 193 -19.60 -6.02 14.46
C THR A 193 -20.07 -4.75 13.78
N GLU A 194 -21.12 -4.84 12.95
CA GLU A 194 -21.71 -3.68 12.30
C GLU A 194 -22.22 -2.65 13.32
N HIS A 195 -22.78 -3.10 14.44
CA HIS A 195 -23.24 -2.22 15.52
C HIS A 195 -22.10 -1.40 16.13
N GLU A 196 -20.94 -2.00 16.39
CA GLU A 196 -19.76 -1.29 16.90
C GLU A 196 -19.24 -0.26 15.89
N ARG A 197 -19.18 -0.63 14.60
CA ARG A 197 -18.76 0.29 13.52
C ARG A 197 -19.72 1.48 13.40
N LEU A 198 -21.03 1.23 13.43
CA LEU A 198 -22.05 2.27 13.40
C LEU A 198 -21.99 3.18 14.63
N ASN A 199 -21.79 2.63 15.82
CA ASN A 199 -21.66 3.42 17.05
C ASN A 199 -20.42 4.32 17.01
N PHE A 200 -19.31 3.81 16.47
CA PHE A 200 -18.10 4.60 16.28
C PHE A 200 -18.33 5.76 15.29
N ILE A 201 -18.94 5.51 14.13
CA ILE A 201 -19.32 6.55 13.16
C ILE A 201 -20.22 7.61 13.81
N LYS A 202 -21.25 7.19 14.56
CA LYS A 202 -22.14 8.10 15.29
C LYS A 202 -21.42 8.93 16.34
N SER A 203 -20.44 8.35 17.03
CA SER A 203 -19.63 9.05 18.03
C SER A 203 -18.75 10.11 17.38
N ILE A 204 -18.05 9.76 16.29
CA ILE A 204 -17.24 10.71 15.53
C ILE A 204 -18.15 11.82 15.02
N TYR A 205 -19.29 11.45 14.44
CA TYR A 205 -20.25 12.40 13.93
C TYR A 205 -20.68 13.38 15.05
N SER A 206 -21.21 12.86 16.15
CA SER A 206 -21.67 13.71 17.25
C SER A 206 -20.56 14.59 17.84
N SER A 207 -19.32 14.11 17.88
CA SER A 207 -18.19 14.87 18.41
C SER A 207 -17.71 15.97 17.45
N GLY A 208 -17.66 15.71 16.15
CA GLY A 208 -17.13 16.69 15.20
C GLY A 208 -18.13 17.81 14.94
N PHE A 209 -19.43 17.51 14.83
CA PHE A 209 -20.49 18.52 14.73
C PHE A 209 -20.47 19.54 15.89
N ARG A 210 -20.05 19.11 17.09
CA ARG A 210 -19.92 20.01 18.26
C ARG A 210 -18.69 20.90 18.22
N LYS A 211 -17.62 20.47 17.54
CA LYS A 211 -16.30 21.14 17.55
C LYS A 211 -16.09 22.00 16.31
N ASP A 212 -16.63 21.59 15.18
CA ASP A 212 -16.38 22.21 13.88
C ASP A 212 -17.57 21.97 12.95
N SER A 213 -18.18 23.06 12.45
CA SER A 213 -19.36 23.02 11.56
C SER A 213 -18.98 23.23 10.09
N THR A 214 -17.71 23.05 9.76
CA THR A 214 -17.15 23.23 8.41
C THR A 214 -17.39 22.00 7.54
N ILE A 215 -17.39 22.15 6.20
CA ILE A 215 -17.61 21.01 5.27
C ILE A 215 -16.54 19.92 5.43
N ASP A 216 -15.33 20.28 5.86
CA ASP A 216 -14.19 19.37 5.97
C ASP A 216 -14.40 18.25 6.99
N TRP A 217 -15.15 18.51 8.06
CA TRP A 217 -15.48 17.50 9.06
C TRP A 217 -16.36 16.36 8.50
N LEU A 218 -17.26 16.72 7.57
CA LEU A 218 -18.20 15.78 6.96
C LEU A 218 -17.45 14.88 5.98
N ASN A 219 -16.52 15.48 5.21
CA ASN A 219 -15.61 14.75 4.34
C ASN A 219 -14.76 13.73 5.11
N ASP A 220 -14.26 14.11 6.30
CA ASP A 220 -13.53 13.20 7.20
C ASP A 220 -14.43 12.04 7.65
N CYS A 221 -15.68 12.30 8.01
CA CYS A 221 -16.64 11.25 8.40
C CYS A 221 -16.94 10.29 7.24
N GLU A 222 -17.25 10.82 6.05
CA GLU A 222 -17.50 10.02 4.85
C GLU A 222 -16.30 9.15 4.49
N TRP A 223 -15.09 9.69 4.60
CA TRP A 223 -13.87 8.95 4.40
C TRP A 223 -13.74 7.78 5.39
N MET A 224 -14.00 8.00 6.68
CA MET A 224 -13.96 6.92 7.69
C MET A 224 -15.03 5.86 7.45
N VAL A 225 -16.22 6.25 6.99
CA VAL A 225 -17.29 5.31 6.60
C VAL A 225 -16.83 4.42 5.45
N ARG A 226 -16.18 4.98 4.42
CA ARG A 226 -15.63 4.19 3.30
C ARG A 226 -14.61 3.17 3.78
N VAL A 227 -13.76 3.54 4.73
CA VAL A 227 -12.77 2.62 5.31
C VAL A 227 -13.45 1.51 6.13
N LEU A 228 -14.41 1.84 6.98
CA LEU A 228 -15.11 0.86 7.83
C LEU A 228 -16.03 -0.07 7.03
N GLY A 229 -16.53 0.40 5.89
CA GLY A 229 -17.36 -0.38 4.96
C GLY A 229 -16.56 -1.35 4.09
N ASN A 230 -15.25 -1.14 3.93
CA ASN A 230 -14.38 -2.04 3.16
C ASN A 230 -13.53 -2.93 4.09
N GLU A 231 -13.90 -4.20 4.20
CA GLU A 231 -13.23 -5.14 5.10
C GLU A 231 -11.76 -5.38 4.73
N ASN A 232 -11.44 -5.45 3.44
CA ASN A 232 -10.06 -5.67 2.98
C ASN A 232 -9.19 -4.45 3.35
N LEU A 233 -9.71 -3.24 3.13
CA LEU A 233 -9.03 -2.00 3.49
C LEU A 233 -8.84 -1.85 5.01
N LEU A 234 -9.89 -2.13 5.79
CA LEU A 234 -9.80 -2.09 7.25
C LEU A 234 -8.82 -3.13 7.79
N LYS A 235 -8.85 -4.36 7.28
CA LYS A 235 -7.89 -5.41 7.62
C LYS A 235 -6.46 -4.95 7.30
N SER A 236 -6.25 -4.42 6.11
CA SER A 236 -4.97 -3.87 5.64
C SER A 236 -4.44 -2.79 6.59
N ALA A 237 -5.30 -1.84 6.98
CA ALA A 237 -4.96 -0.75 7.89
C ALA A 237 -4.59 -1.28 9.29
N LYS A 238 -5.37 -2.23 9.82
CA LYS A 238 -5.09 -2.88 11.11
C LYS A 238 -3.75 -3.64 11.14
N MET A 239 -3.26 -4.09 9.98
CA MET A 239 -1.97 -4.78 9.87
C MET A 239 -0.79 -3.81 9.85
N ILE A 240 -0.86 -2.76 9.01
CA ILE A 240 0.30 -1.87 8.80
C ILE A 240 0.41 -0.76 9.85
N ILE A 241 -0.69 -0.13 10.26
CA ILE A 241 -0.66 1.09 11.07
C ILE A 241 0.01 0.88 12.44
N PRO A 242 -0.25 -0.23 13.17
CA PRO A 242 0.47 -0.49 14.41
C PRO A 242 1.99 -0.61 14.23
N GLN A 243 2.44 -1.18 13.11
CA GLN A 243 3.87 -1.42 12.83
C GLN A 243 4.64 -0.14 12.52
N ILE A 244 3.96 0.93 12.08
CA ILE A 244 4.59 2.21 11.69
C ILE A 244 4.53 3.28 12.79
N TRP A 245 3.79 3.04 13.87
CA TRP A 245 3.68 3.96 15.01
C TRP A 245 4.84 3.89 16.01
N HIS A 246 5.69 2.87 15.91
CA HIS A 246 6.91 2.78 16.71
C HIS A 246 7.98 3.73 16.15
N THR A 247 7.87 5.00 16.52
CA THR A 247 8.92 6.01 16.33
C THR A 247 9.67 6.17 17.64
N GLU A 248 11.01 6.26 17.57
CA GLU A 248 11.95 6.29 18.70
C GLU A 248 11.67 7.36 19.79
N GLU A 249 10.73 8.29 19.57
CA GLU A 249 10.34 9.31 20.54
C GLU A 249 9.44 8.83 21.69
N GLU A 250 8.94 7.58 21.68
CA GLU A 250 8.15 7.02 22.80
C GLU A 250 9.02 6.30 23.87
N GLY A 251 10.35 6.38 23.73
CA GLY A 251 11.32 5.77 24.64
C GLY A 251 12.37 6.75 25.16
N LEU A 252 11.93 7.87 25.76
CA LEU A 252 12.73 8.70 26.67
C LEU A 252 11.83 9.23 27.80
#